data_AF-A0A7V7CU57-F1
#
_entry.id   AF-A0A7V7CU57-F1
#
_cell.length_a   1.000
_cell.length_b   1.000
_cell.length_c   1.000
_cell.angle_alpha   90.00
_cell.angle_beta   90.00
_cell.angle_gamma   90.00
#
_symmetry.space_group_name_H-M   'P 1'
#
loop_
_entity.id
_entity.type
_entity.pdbx_description
1 polymer ?
#
loop_
_entity_poly.entity_id
_entity_poly.type
_entity_poly.pdbx_seq_one_letter_code
_entity_poly.pdbx_strand_id
1 'polypeptide(L)'
;MIDQNTRFLVYLRKMEDRPAGLRLIHIHVSELPAIKKSRENLSKAISVFADIKNKSLESEIFLLKNLDIIFVARDINKDLLATSGDSIRKIFIGNMGVTFKNTHGGKGEFYTLFDLSYELGKIMAWAESAAGIGEVNSGGDNAPSKATIDLKQLNKIKEGIQRIDMASILYNQPVYNIKEDGKASLMFEEMYISVQRLESLFCPGVSLTQNKWLFNDLTEELDTIVLRLLANPEERGNRKRMSLNVNLSSLASNKFVTFDAELPIDSRQGVVLEINKTDVFENMNIYNELVPFLRRRGYKILLDGLSFENVAALDFDGIICDFAKIFWSGALAANDDVLNEKTRAKLKNRKNPLLVLARCDTAQSLRFAKEMGIKLVQGRLVDHMVKRSIPF
;
A
#
# COMPACT_ATOMS: atom_id res chain seq x y z
N MET A 1 -5.73 15.73 -28.33
CA MET A 1 -4.37 16.05 -27.87
C MET A 1 -3.79 14.81 -27.23
N ILE A 2 -2.60 14.36 -27.66
CA ILE A 2 -1.96 13.19 -27.05
C ILE A 2 -1.63 13.55 -25.59
N ASP A 3 -2.03 12.68 -24.69
CA ASP A 3 -1.76 12.76 -23.26
C ASP A 3 -0.25 12.87 -22.97
N GLN A 4 0.17 13.76 -22.07
CA GLN A 4 1.60 14.01 -21.80
C GLN A 4 2.30 12.79 -21.19
N ASN A 5 1.60 11.97 -20.40
CA ASN A 5 2.16 10.72 -19.87
C ASN A 5 2.42 9.72 -21.01
N THR A 6 1.45 9.57 -21.93
CA THR A 6 1.61 8.76 -23.15
C THR A 6 2.74 9.29 -24.04
N ARG A 7 2.85 10.61 -24.21
CA ARG A 7 3.92 11.26 -24.99
C ARG A 7 5.29 10.97 -24.38
N PHE A 8 5.41 11.00 -23.05
CA PHE A 8 6.63 10.64 -22.34
C PHE A 8 7.00 9.16 -22.55
N LEU A 9 6.04 8.24 -22.41
CA LEU A 9 6.27 6.82 -22.69
C LEU A 9 6.73 6.57 -24.13
N VAL A 10 6.06 7.19 -25.11
CA VAL A 10 6.45 7.09 -26.53
C VAL A 10 7.87 7.64 -26.74
N TYR A 11 8.25 8.70 -26.04
CA TYR A 11 9.62 9.22 -26.09
C TYR A 11 10.63 8.22 -25.54
N LEU A 12 10.36 7.58 -24.40
CA LEU A 12 11.24 6.57 -23.83
C LEU A 12 11.39 5.35 -24.75
N ARG A 13 10.29 4.85 -25.34
CA ARG A 13 10.32 3.73 -26.30
C ARG A 13 11.19 4.03 -27.52
N LYS A 14 11.19 5.28 -28.01
CA LYS A 14 12.07 5.69 -29.11
C LYS A 14 13.55 5.69 -28.73
N MET A 15 13.85 5.85 -27.43
CA MET A 15 15.21 5.93 -26.90
C MET A 15 15.69 4.59 -26.33
N GLU A 16 14.85 3.56 -26.34
CA GLU A 16 15.12 2.24 -25.76
C GLU A 16 16.34 1.56 -26.38
N ASP A 17 16.53 1.72 -27.69
CA ASP A 17 17.68 1.17 -28.41
C ASP A 17 18.98 1.97 -28.19
N ARG A 18 18.91 3.17 -27.59
CA ARG A 18 20.06 4.09 -27.40
C ARG A 18 20.05 4.81 -26.04
N PRO A 19 20.02 4.08 -24.90
CA PRO A 19 19.91 4.68 -23.57
C PRO A 19 21.22 5.32 -23.08
N ALA A 20 22.36 4.91 -23.63
CA ALA A 20 23.68 5.39 -23.22
C ALA A 20 23.77 6.92 -23.30
N GLY A 21 24.16 7.57 -22.20
CA GLY A 21 24.30 9.03 -22.13
C GLY A 21 22.99 9.80 -21.91
N LEU A 22 21.82 9.15 -21.89
CA LEU A 22 20.56 9.79 -21.52
C LEU A 22 20.42 9.88 -20.00
N ARG A 23 20.17 11.09 -19.52
CA ARG A 23 19.85 11.36 -18.11
C ARG A 23 18.48 11.99 -18.00
N LEU A 24 17.80 11.65 -16.92
CA LEU A 24 16.45 12.12 -16.62
C LEU A 24 16.42 12.73 -15.22
N ILE A 25 15.74 13.86 -15.09
CA ILE A 25 15.31 14.41 -13.79
C ILE A 25 13.79 14.36 -13.69
N HIS A 26 13.30 13.84 -12.58
CA HIS A 26 11.88 13.82 -12.22
C HIS A 26 11.66 14.77 -11.04
N ILE A 27 10.89 15.85 -11.26
CA ILE A 27 10.45 16.78 -10.22
C ILE A 27 9.08 16.34 -9.67
N HIS A 28 9.01 16.08 -8.37
CA HIS A 28 7.85 15.52 -7.67
C HIS A 28 6.91 16.62 -7.16
N VAL A 29 6.32 17.39 -8.07
CA VAL A 29 5.36 18.46 -7.72
C VAL A 29 4.05 17.88 -7.18
N SER A 30 3.67 16.69 -7.63
CA SER A 30 2.46 15.97 -7.24
C SER A 30 2.38 15.71 -5.72
N GLU A 31 3.53 15.62 -5.06
CA GLU A 31 3.63 15.37 -3.61
C GLU A 31 3.52 16.64 -2.75
N LEU A 32 3.49 17.82 -3.37
CA LEU A 32 3.33 19.07 -2.63
C LEU A 32 1.88 19.30 -2.16
N PRO A 33 1.67 20.09 -1.09
CA PRO A 33 0.34 20.61 -0.77
C PRO A 33 -0.22 21.46 -1.92
N ALA A 34 -1.55 21.43 -2.13
CA ALA A 34 -2.20 22.14 -3.24
C ALA A 34 -1.85 23.65 -3.31
N ILE A 35 -1.70 24.30 -2.17
CA ILE A 35 -1.33 25.72 -2.06
C ILE A 35 0.05 26.05 -2.66
N LYS A 36 0.93 25.05 -2.80
CA LYS A 36 2.26 25.21 -3.38
C LYS A 36 2.30 24.91 -4.88
N LYS A 37 1.25 24.30 -5.46
CA LYS A 37 1.16 23.93 -6.88
C LYS A 37 0.61 25.06 -7.76
N SER A 38 1.11 26.29 -7.58
CA SER A 38 0.61 27.43 -8.35
C SER A 38 1.03 27.34 -9.82
N ARG A 39 0.18 27.84 -10.72
CA ARG A 39 0.49 27.92 -12.16
C ARG A 39 1.74 28.76 -12.43
N GLU A 40 1.98 29.80 -11.63
CA GLU A 40 3.17 30.64 -11.73
C GLU A 40 4.46 29.85 -11.41
N ASN A 41 4.46 29.05 -10.34
CA ASN A 41 5.61 28.23 -9.97
C ASN A 41 5.90 27.16 -11.03
N LEU A 42 4.86 26.53 -11.57
CA LEU A 42 4.98 25.57 -12.67
C LEU A 42 5.62 26.21 -13.92
N SER A 43 5.16 27.41 -14.31
CA SER A 43 5.74 28.14 -15.45
C SER A 43 7.22 28.47 -15.22
N LYS A 44 7.59 28.96 -14.02
CA LYS A 44 8.98 29.26 -13.66
C LYS A 44 9.86 27.99 -13.62
N ALA A 45 9.32 26.86 -13.17
CA ALA A 45 10.04 25.61 -13.15
C ALA A 45 10.31 25.08 -14.58
N ILE A 46 9.31 25.17 -15.46
CA ILE A 46 9.46 24.79 -16.87
C ILE A 46 10.47 25.70 -17.58
N SER A 47 10.53 27.00 -17.27
CA SER A 47 11.50 27.91 -17.90
C SER A 47 12.94 27.57 -17.54
N VAL A 48 13.22 27.09 -16.32
CA VAL A 48 14.57 26.62 -15.93
C VAL A 48 15.04 25.49 -16.86
N PHE A 49 14.18 24.53 -17.17
CA PHE A 49 14.53 23.47 -18.13
C PHE A 49 14.50 23.94 -19.58
N ALA A 50 13.66 24.91 -19.94
CA ALA A 50 13.63 25.47 -21.29
C ALA A 50 14.97 26.15 -21.65
N ASP A 51 15.59 26.85 -20.70
CA ASP A 51 16.90 27.47 -20.89
C ASP A 51 18.02 26.45 -21.14
N ILE A 52 17.90 25.26 -20.53
CA ILE A 52 18.84 24.14 -20.73
C ILE A 52 18.55 23.44 -22.05
N LYS A 53 17.27 23.25 -22.38
CA LYS A 53 16.79 22.67 -23.65
C LYS A 53 17.30 23.48 -24.84
N ASN A 54 17.25 24.81 -24.76
CA ASN A 54 17.76 25.70 -25.82
C ASN A 54 19.27 25.55 -26.10
N LYS A 55 20.02 24.92 -25.18
CA LYS A 55 21.47 24.68 -25.29
C LYS A 55 21.82 23.23 -25.60
N SER A 56 20.84 22.33 -25.67
CA SER A 56 21.04 20.87 -25.76
C SER A 56 20.24 20.27 -26.93
N LEU A 57 20.93 19.65 -27.88
CA LEU A 57 20.34 19.19 -29.16
C LEU A 57 19.32 18.04 -29.02
N GLU A 58 19.48 17.18 -28.02
CA GLU A 58 18.59 16.04 -27.75
C GLU A 58 18.04 16.11 -26.33
N SER A 59 17.01 16.95 -26.13
CA SER A 59 16.33 17.07 -24.84
C SER A 59 14.84 17.37 -24.97
N GLU A 60 14.05 16.94 -23.99
CA GLU A 60 12.59 17.11 -23.98
C GLU A 60 12.05 17.34 -22.57
N ILE A 61 10.99 18.16 -22.47
CA ILE A 61 10.31 18.49 -21.20
C ILE A 61 8.88 17.95 -21.29
N PHE A 62 8.45 17.26 -20.24
CA PHE A 62 7.08 16.76 -20.09
C PHE A 62 6.48 17.28 -18.79
N LEU A 63 5.33 17.93 -18.90
CA LEU A 63 4.48 18.24 -17.75
C LEU A 63 3.38 17.17 -17.68
N LEU A 64 3.47 16.29 -16.70
CA LEU A 64 2.56 15.16 -16.54
C LEU A 64 1.21 15.59 -15.97
N LYS A 65 0.19 14.73 -16.08
CA LYS A 65 -1.16 15.00 -15.58
C LYS A 65 -1.23 15.28 -14.09
N ASN A 66 -0.36 14.66 -13.30
CA ASN A 66 -0.26 14.86 -11.85
C ASN A 66 0.56 16.11 -11.48
N LEU A 67 0.96 16.92 -12.47
CA LEU A 67 1.79 18.12 -12.38
C LEU A 67 3.28 17.87 -12.16
N ASP A 68 3.73 16.62 -12.16
CA ASP A 68 5.16 16.33 -12.14
C ASP A 68 5.83 16.79 -13.43
N ILE A 69 7.11 17.16 -13.31
CA ILE A 69 7.90 17.66 -14.43
C ILE A 69 9.01 16.66 -14.69
N ILE A 70 9.08 16.15 -15.92
CA ILE A 70 10.18 15.34 -16.41
C ILE A 70 11.02 16.17 -17.36
N PHE A 71 12.32 16.14 -17.19
CA PHE A 71 13.26 16.60 -18.19
C PHE A 71 14.25 15.48 -18.53
N VAL A 72 14.38 15.17 -19.81
CA VAL A 72 15.31 14.16 -20.34
C VAL A 72 16.27 14.85 -21.28
N ALA A 73 17.56 14.57 -21.15
CA ALA A 73 18.58 15.10 -22.05
C ALA A 73 19.76 14.13 -22.21
N ARG A 74 20.35 14.12 -23.42
CA ARG A 74 21.57 13.37 -23.71
C ARG A 74 22.82 14.16 -23.35
N ASP A 75 23.82 13.46 -22.81
CA ASP A 75 25.16 13.96 -22.47
C ASP A 75 25.18 15.19 -21.55
N ILE A 76 24.09 15.41 -20.82
CA ILE A 76 23.97 16.52 -19.89
C ILE A 76 24.74 16.22 -18.60
N ASN A 77 25.47 17.19 -18.04
CA ASN A 77 26.15 17.01 -16.76
C ASN A 77 25.12 16.76 -15.62
N LYS A 78 25.36 15.72 -14.80
CA LYS A 78 24.52 15.38 -13.64
C LYS A 78 24.45 16.53 -12.61
N ASP A 79 25.55 17.25 -12.40
CA ASP A 79 25.61 18.38 -11.46
C ASP A 79 24.78 19.57 -11.94
N LEU A 80 24.71 19.76 -13.27
CA LEU A 80 23.83 20.75 -13.87
C LEU A 80 22.36 20.40 -13.61
N LEU A 81 21.97 19.14 -13.82
CA LEU A 81 20.61 18.68 -13.50
C LEU A 81 20.26 18.83 -12.02
N ALA A 82 21.18 18.47 -11.12
CA ALA A 82 21.01 18.64 -9.68
C ALA A 82 20.81 20.12 -9.31
N THR A 83 21.67 21.01 -9.83
CA THR A 83 21.59 22.46 -9.62
C THR A 83 20.27 23.05 -10.12
N SER A 84 19.77 22.57 -11.26
CA SER A 84 18.45 22.93 -11.77
C SER A 84 17.32 22.40 -10.89
N GLY A 85 17.42 21.16 -10.43
CA GLY A 85 16.49 20.57 -9.45
C GLY A 85 16.41 21.39 -8.17
N ASP A 86 17.55 21.82 -7.63
CA ASP A 86 17.62 22.67 -6.43
C ASP A 86 17.05 24.07 -6.67
N SER A 87 17.27 24.64 -7.87
CA SER A 87 16.68 25.93 -8.26
C SER A 87 15.16 25.84 -8.34
N ILE A 88 14.63 24.76 -8.92
CA ILE A 88 13.18 24.49 -9.00
C ILE A 88 12.61 24.21 -7.62
N ARG A 89 13.32 23.46 -6.78
CA ARG A 89 12.95 23.25 -5.37
C ARG A 89 12.77 24.58 -4.65
N LYS A 90 13.70 25.53 -4.82
CA LYS A 90 13.58 26.88 -4.22
C LYS A 90 12.35 27.64 -4.72
N ILE A 91 11.97 27.50 -5.99
CA ILE A 91 10.75 28.11 -6.55
C ILE A 91 9.50 27.61 -5.82
N PHE A 92 9.39 26.30 -5.56
CA PHE A 92 8.19 25.71 -4.95
C PHE A 92 8.12 25.83 -3.44
N ILE A 93 9.24 25.56 -2.75
CA ILE A 93 9.26 25.38 -1.29
C ILE A 93 10.33 26.22 -0.58
N GLY A 94 11.16 26.96 -1.32
CA GLY A 94 12.25 27.75 -0.74
C GLY A 94 13.21 26.90 0.08
N ASN A 95 13.44 27.29 1.33
CA ASN A 95 14.29 26.57 2.29
C ASN A 95 13.53 25.58 3.17
N MET A 96 12.23 25.38 2.94
CA MET A 96 11.41 24.44 3.71
C MET A 96 11.87 23.01 3.44
N GLY A 97 11.97 22.19 4.49
CA GLY A 97 12.20 20.75 4.35
C GLY A 97 11.01 20.07 3.66
N VAL A 98 11.28 18.98 2.94
CA VAL A 98 10.26 18.12 2.37
C VAL A 98 10.14 16.86 3.21
N THR A 99 8.91 16.54 3.63
CA THR A 99 8.60 15.37 4.46
C THR A 99 7.83 14.29 3.71
N PHE A 100 7.52 14.52 2.43
CA PHE A 100 6.84 13.55 1.59
C PHE A 100 7.79 12.46 1.07
N LYS A 101 7.20 11.31 0.74
CA LYS A 101 7.88 10.22 0.05
C LYS A 101 7.59 10.36 -1.43
N ASN A 102 8.62 10.46 -2.26
CA ASN A 102 8.42 10.62 -3.70
C ASN A 102 7.98 9.30 -4.37
N THR A 103 7.51 9.41 -5.60
CA THR A 103 7.01 8.31 -6.43
C THR A 103 8.00 7.16 -6.60
N HIS A 104 9.30 7.42 -6.46
CA HIS A 104 10.38 6.45 -6.59
C HIS A 104 10.89 5.90 -5.25
N GLY A 105 10.28 6.30 -4.14
CA GLY A 105 10.55 5.82 -2.80
C GLY A 105 11.52 6.65 -1.96
N GLY A 106 12.11 7.71 -2.52
CA GLY A 106 13.00 8.65 -1.82
C GLY A 106 12.25 9.47 -0.78
N LYS A 107 12.80 9.61 0.43
CA LYS A 107 12.22 10.41 1.52
C LYS A 107 12.81 11.81 1.50
N GLY A 108 11.96 12.83 1.36
CA GLY A 108 12.40 14.23 1.39
C GLY A 108 13.24 14.62 0.17
N GLU A 109 13.08 13.90 -0.94
CA GLU A 109 13.70 14.24 -2.21
C GLU A 109 12.66 14.88 -3.12
N PHE A 110 12.80 16.19 -3.34
CA PHE A 110 11.92 16.95 -4.23
C PHE A 110 12.10 16.58 -5.72
N TYR A 111 13.27 16.04 -6.06
CA TYR A 111 13.53 15.49 -7.39
C TYR A 111 14.36 14.21 -7.29
N THR A 112 14.30 13.39 -8.34
CA THR A 112 15.14 12.21 -8.49
C THR A 112 15.86 12.27 -9.84
N LEU A 113 17.15 11.94 -9.83
CA LEU A 113 17.99 11.85 -11.02
C LEU A 113 18.16 10.39 -11.42
N PHE A 114 18.11 10.12 -12.72
CA PHE A 114 18.28 8.81 -13.31
C PHE A 114 19.33 8.84 -14.40
N ASP A 115 20.14 7.79 -14.48
CA ASP A 115 20.95 7.47 -15.65
C ASP A 115 20.27 6.32 -16.40
N LEU A 116 19.71 6.62 -17.58
CA LEU A 116 18.91 5.65 -18.31
C LEU A 116 19.76 4.50 -18.86
N SER A 117 21.09 4.63 -18.90
CA SER A 117 21.99 3.53 -19.25
C SER A 117 21.82 2.33 -18.29
N TYR A 118 21.42 2.58 -17.04
CA TYR A 118 21.27 1.56 -16.00
C TYR A 118 19.82 1.42 -15.51
N GLU A 119 19.05 2.51 -15.55
CA GLU A 119 17.73 2.60 -14.91
C GLU A 119 16.57 2.71 -15.90
N LEU A 120 16.81 2.54 -17.21
CA LEU A 120 15.76 2.62 -18.23
C LEU A 120 14.60 1.67 -17.94
N GLY A 121 14.86 0.41 -17.56
CA GLY A 121 13.80 -0.56 -17.27
C GLY A 121 12.88 -0.11 -16.13
N LYS A 122 13.43 0.51 -15.08
CA LYS A 122 12.67 1.07 -13.95
C LYS A 122 11.81 2.25 -14.39
N ILE A 123 12.37 3.15 -15.19
CA ILE A 123 11.67 4.34 -15.69
C ILE A 123 10.62 3.97 -16.74
N MET A 124 10.89 3.00 -17.60
CA MET A 124 9.95 2.44 -18.57
C MET A 124 8.76 1.81 -17.86
N ALA A 125 8.98 0.93 -16.88
CA ALA A 125 7.90 0.33 -16.10
C ALA A 125 7.03 1.39 -15.39
N TRP A 126 7.66 2.44 -14.86
CA TRP A 126 6.93 3.57 -14.28
C TRP A 126 6.16 4.37 -15.33
N ALA A 127 6.76 4.69 -16.47
CA ALA A 127 6.11 5.44 -17.55
C ALA A 127 4.95 4.67 -18.19
N GLU A 128 5.09 3.35 -18.28
CA GLU A 128 4.04 2.41 -18.70
C GLU A 128 2.88 2.40 -17.72
N SER A 129 3.16 2.35 -16.41
CA SER A 129 2.15 2.51 -15.38
C SER A 129 1.50 3.91 -15.42
N ALA A 130 2.28 4.97 -15.62
CA ALA A 130 1.80 6.35 -15.66
C ALA A 130 1.01 6.68 -16.94
N ALA A 131 1.30 6.02 -18.06
CA ALA A 131 0.56 6.12 -19.33
C ALA A 131 -0.56 5.08 -19.46
N GLY A 132 -0.64 4.12 -18.54
CA GLY A 132 -1.65 3.06 -18.52
C GLY A 132 -1.45 1.96 -19.57
N ILE A 133 -0.21 1.74 -20.05
CA ILE A 133 0.14 0.70 -21.04
C ILE A 133 1.02 -0.36 -20.36
N GLY A 134 0.40 -1.33 -19.69
CA GLY A 134 1.04 -2.50 -19.10
C GLY A 134 -0.02 -3.52 -18.64
N GLU A 135 0.01 -4.74 -19.21
CA GLU A 135 -0.99 -5.77 -18.96
C GLU A 135 -0.92 -6.35 -17.54
N VAL A 136 -2.07 -6.28 -16.86
CA VAL A 136 -2.68 -7.31 -16.01
C VAL A 136 -1.70 -8.19 -15.21
N ASN A 137 -1.22 -7.71 -14.05
CA ASN A 137 -1.15 -8.47 -12.79
C ASN A 137 -0.49 -7.66 -11.66
N SER A 138 -1.08 -6.51 -11.35
CA SER A 138 -1.11 -5.87 -10.04
C SER A 138 -2.26 -4.86 -10.13
N GLY A 139 -3.38 -5.16 -9.48
CA GLY A 139 -4.64 -4.44 -9.69
C GLY A 139 -4.52 -2.94 -9.44
N GLY A 140 -4.92 -2.15 -10.44
CA GLY A 140 -4.98 -0.69 -10.38
C GLY A 140 -5.40 -0.07 -11.71
N ASP A 141 -6.72 0.06 -11.89
CA ASP A 141 -7.47 0.97 -12.77
C ASP A 141 -6.94 1.32 -14.18
N ASN A 142 -7.44 0.56 -15.16
CA ASN A 142 -7.90 1.14 -16.44
C ASN A 142 -9.31 0.61 -16.81
N ALA A 143 -10.21 0.66 -15.82
CA ALA A 143 -11.52 1.22 -16.09
C ALA A 143 -11.33 2.72 -16.36
N PRO A 144 -12.16 3.39 -17.17
CA PRO A 144 -12.09 4.86 -17.33
C PRO A 144 -11.86 5.48 -15.96
N SER A 145 -10.82 6.32 -15.80
CA SER A 145 -10.41 6.96 -14.53
C SER A 145 -11.65 7.20 -13.69
N LYS A 146 -11.90 6.28 -12.76
CA LYS A 146 -13.17 6.28 -12.07
C LYS A 146 -13.22 7.59 -11.31
N ALA A 147 -14.30 8.37 -11.46
CA ALA A 147 -14.44 9.59 -10.67
C ALA A 147 -14.23 9.22 -9.19
N THR A 148 -13.63 10.09 -8.40
CA THR A 148 -13.55 9.82 -6.96
C THR A 148 -14.94 9.99 -6.35
N ILE A 149 -15.33 9.14 -5.41
CA ILE A 149 -16.61 9.36 -4.70
C ILE A 149 -16.63 10.74 -4.03
N ASP A 150 -17.79 11.38 -4.04
CA ASP A 150 -18.07 12.54 -3.20
C ASP A 150 -18.86 12.16 -1.93
N LEU A 151 -19.06 13.13 -1.03
CA LEU A 151 -19.82 12.93 0.22
C LEU A 151 -21.27 12.48 0.00
N LYS A 152 -21.92 12.93 -1.08
CA LYS A 152 -23.32 12.57 -1.38
C LYS A 152 -23.40 11.12 -1.83
N GLN A 153 -22.45 10.68 -2.65
CA GLN A 153 -22.31 9.30 -3.07
C GLN A 153 -21.97 8.40 -1.89
N LEU A 154 -21.07 8.83 -1.00
CA LEU A 154 -20.74 8.08 0.21
C LEU A 154 -21.97 7.83 1.10
N ASN A 155 -22.78 8.86 1.36
CA ASN A 155 -24.01 8.69 2.16
C ASN A 155 -24.99 7.72 1.50
N LYS A 156 -25.15 7.77 0.17
CA LYS A 156 -25.98 6.79 -0.56
C LYS A 156 -25.45 5.38 -0.46
N ILE A 157 -24.13 5.19 -0.52
CA ILE A 157 -23.49 3.89 -0.33
C ILE A 157 -23.79 3.40 1.10
N LYS A 158 -23.58 4.23 2.12
CA LYS A 158 -23.87 3.90 3.53
C LYS A 158 -25.33 3.49 3.77
N GLU A 159 -26.28 4.17 3.16
CA GLU A 159 -27.70 3.76 3.22
C GLU A 159 -27.96 2.44 2.47
N GLY A 160 -27.29 2.24 1.33
CA GLY A 160 -27.44 1.06 0.48
C GLY A 160 -26.88 -0.21 1.09
N ILE A 161 -25.67 -0.16 1.69
CA ILE A 161 -25.00 -1.31 2.29
C ILE A 161 -25.76 -1.90 3.49
N GLN A 162 -26.67 -1.12 4.10
CA GLN A 162 -27.54 -1.61 5.18
C GLN A 162 -28.76 -2.39 4.65
N ARG A 163 -29.08 -2.29 3.35
CA ARG A 163 -30.29 -2.86 2.73
C ARG A 163 -30.02 -4.04 1.78
N ILE A 164 -28.76 -4.21 1.36
CA ILE A 164 -28.35 -5.28 0.46
C ILE A 164 -27.72 -6.41 1.28
N ASP A 165 -27.89 -7.65 0.82
CA ASP A 165 -27.16 -8.79 1.35
C ASP A 165 -25.66 -8.70 0.97
N MET A 166 -24.86 -8.35 1.97
CA MET A 166 -23.43 -8.16 1.86
C MET A 166 -22.64 -9.48 1.99
N ALA A 167 -23.29 -10.60 2.35
CA ALA A 167 -22.63 -11.90 2.45
C ALA A 167 -22.03 -12.36 1.12
N SER A 168 -22.70 -12.04 0.01
CA SER A 168 -22.29 -12.41 -1.36
C SER A 168 -20.95 -11.79 -1.81
N ILE A 169 -20.49 -10.73 -1.13
CA ILE A 169 -19.23 -10.03 -1.43
C ILE A 169 -18.22 -10.10 -0.27
N LEU A 170 -18.52 -10.92 0.74
CA LEU A 170 -17.62 -11.27 1.82
C LEU A 170 -16.73 -12.43 1.38
N TYR A 171 -15.45 -12.14 1.23
CA TYR A 171 -14.44 -13.11 0.84
C TYR A 171 -13.51 -13.41 2.00
N ASN A 172 -12.67 -14.42 1.81
CA ASN A 172 -11.65 -14.78 2.77
C ASN A 172 -10.29 -14.97 2.07
N GLN A 173 -9.22 -14.67 2.78
CA GLN A 173 -7.86 -14.97 2.34
C GLN A 173 -7.12 -15.76 3.42
N PRO A 174 -6.60 -16.95 3.11
CA PRO A 174 -5.94 -17.78 4.10
C PRO A 174 -4.55 -17.25 4.47
N VAL A 175 -4.24 -17.32 5.77
CA VAL A 175 -2.90 -17.22 6.30
C VAL A 175 -2.42 -18.62 6.63
N TYR A 176 -1.28 -19.02 6.07
CA TYR A 176 -0.73 -20.35 6.26
C TYR A 176 0.42 -20.35 7.25
N ASN A 177 0.49 -21.40 8.06
CA ASN A 177 1.67 -21.77 8.83
C ASN A 177 2.48 -22.80 8.05
N ILE A 178 3.71 -22.44 7.69
CA ILE A 178 4.68 -23.32 7.02
C ILE A 178 5.41 -24.15 8.09
N LYS A 179 5.22 -25.47 8.00
CA LYS A 179 5.83 -26.45 8.89
C LYS A 179 7.26 -26.79 8.43
N GLU A 180 8.01 -27.45 9.31
CA GLU A 180 9.40 -27.85 9.06
C GLU A 180 9.52 -28.90 7.95
N ASP A 181 8.48 -29.69 7.72
CA ASP A 181 8.38 -30.66 6.62
C ASP A 181 8.03 -30.02 5.26
N GLY A 182 7.98 -28.67 5.20
CA GLY A 182 7.64 -27.92 3.99
C GLY A 182 6.14 -27.91 3.67
N LYS A 183 5.29 -28.52 4.50
CA LYS A 183 3.83 -28.46 4.32
C LYS A 183 3.25 -27.20 4.93
N ALA A 184 2.31 -26.59 4.22
CA ALA A 184 1.51 -25.50 4.74
C ALA A 184 0.25 -26.02 5.43
N SER A 185 -0.16 -25.37 6.51
CA SER A 185 -1.44 -25.62 7.18
C SER A 185 -2.16 -24.31 7.44
N LEU A 186 -3.49 -24.31 7.35
CA LEU A 186 -4.29 -23.11 7.57
C LEU A 186 -4.16 -22.64 9.03
N MET A 187 -3.74 -21.39 9.22
CA MET A 187 -3.68 -20.75 10.53
C MET A 187 -5.00 -20.07 10.87
N PHE A 188 -5.45 -19.15 10.01
CA PHE A 188 -6.78 -18.51 10.03
C PHE A 188 -7.06 -17.92 8.63
N GLU A 189 -8.29 -17.48 8.39
CA GLU A 189 -8.69 -16.80 7.17
C GLU A 189 -9.07 -15.34 7.44
N GLU A 190 -8.44 -14.41 6.75
CA GLU A 190 -8.77 -12.98 6.81
C GLU A 190 -10.04 -12.69 6.03
N MET A 191 -11.07 -12.24 6.73
CA MET A 191 -12.36 -11.86 6.15
C MET A 191 -12.26 -10.44 5.61
N TYR A 192 -12.68 -10.25 4.36
CA TYR A 192 -12.68 -8.94 3.73
C TYR A 192 -13.86 -8.75 2.78
N ILE A 193 -14.35 -7.52 2.69
CA ILE A 193 -15.32 -7.11 1.68
C ILE A 193 -14.54 -6.72 0.42
N SER A 194 -14.91 -7.28 -0.73
CA SER A 194 -14.29 -6.88 -2.00
C SER A 194 -14.71 -5.46 -2.38
N VAL A 195 -13.76 -4.52 -2.29
CA VAL A 195 -13.95 -3.13 -2.75
C VAL A 195 -14.37 -3.09 -4.21
N GLN A 196 -13.79 -3.94 -5.06
CA GLN A 196 -14.13 -3.99 -6.48
C GLN A 196 -15.60 -4.36 -6.68
N ARG A 197 -16.11 -5.35 -5.93
CA ARG A 197 -17.54 -5.72 -5.97
C ARG A 197 -18.42 -4.64 -5.37
N LEU A 198 -17.98 -4.00 -4.29
CA LEU A 198 -18.68 -2.87 -3.67
C LEU A 198 -18.86 -1.72 -4.66
N GLU A 199 -17.80 -1.36 -5.39
CA GLU A 199 -17.85 -0.37 -6.45
C GLU A 199 -18.80 -0.78 -7.57
N SER A 200 -18.75 -2.04 -8.03
CA SER A 200 -19.67 -2.53 -9.07
C SER A 200 -21.14 -2.52 -8.63
N LEU A 201 -21.44 -2.63 -7.35
CA LEU A 201 -22.81 -2.64 -6.82
C LEU A 201 -23.35 -1.23 -6.57
N PHE A 202 -22.56 -0.35 -5.96
CA PHE A 202 -23.06 0.93 -5.45
C PHE A 202 -22.57 2.16 -6.22
N CYS A 203 -21.40 2.09 -6.86
CA CYS A 203 -20.83 3.22 -7.58
C CYS A 203 -20.00 2.79 -8.82
N PRO A 204 -20.65 2.19 -9.85
CA PRO A 204 -19.95 1.75 -11.05
C PRO A 204 -19.23 2.92 -11.72
N GLY A 205 -17.97 2.72 -12.10
CA GLY A 205 -17.19 3.81 -12.71
C GLY A 205 -16.70 4.88 -11.73
N VAL A 206 -16.85 4.70 -10.41
CA VAL A 206 -16.36 5.60 -9.36
C VAL A 206 -15.49 4.83 -8.35
N SER A 207 -14.33 5.39 -7.96
CA SER A 207 -13.38 4.72 -7.08
C SER A 207 -13.65 5.09 -5.63
N LEU A 208 -13.79 4.07 -4.78
CA LEU A 208 -13.95 4.25 -3.33
C LEU A 208 -12.62 4.55 -2.66
N THR A 209 -11.52 4.01 -3.16
CA THR A 209 -10.20 4.03 -2.50
C THR A 209 -9.35 5.25 -2.86
N GLN A 210 -9.70 6.01 -3.89
CA GLN A 210 -8.93 7.18 -4.31
C GLN A 210 -8.93 8.30 -3.23
N ASN A 211 -10.06 8.52 -2.56
CA ASN A 211 -10.13 9.44 -1.42
C ASN A 211 -10.03 8.66 -0.11
N LYS A 212 -8.82 8.63 0.46
CA LYS A 212 -8.53 7.89 1.70
C LYS A 212 -9.44 8.30 2.87
N TRP A 213 -9.79 9.59 2.99
CA TRP A 213 -10.63 10.06 4.09
C TRP A 213 -12.07 9.53 3.97
N LEU A 214 -12.67 9.63 2.78
CA LEU A 214 -14.01 9.08 2.51
C LEU A 214 -14.04 7.56 2.62
N PHE A 215 -12.97 6.89 2.19
CA PHE A 215 -12.85 5.44 2.33
C PHE A 215 -12.76 5.03 3.80
N ASN A 216 -11.97 5.73 4.62
CA ASN A 216 -11.89 5.46 6.06
C ASN A 216 -13.25 5.64 6.76
N ASP A 217 -14.02 6.67 6.39
CA ASP A 217 -15.39 6.86 6.90
C ASP A 217 -16.35 5.73 6.48
N LEU A 218 -16.09 5.10 5.33
CA LEU A 218 -16.82 3.90 4.90
C LEU A 218 -16.39 2.64 5.65
N THR A 219 -15.11 2.50 6.00
CA THR A 219 -14.61 1.28 6.64
C THR A 219 -15.24 1.01 8.01
N GLU A 220 -15.57 2.05 8.80
CA GLU A 220 -16.30 1.86 10.06
C GLU A 220 -17.69 1.24 9.86
N GLU A 221 -18.39 1.61 8.78
CA GLU A 221 -19.68 1.01 8.43
C GLU A 221 -19.52 -0.42 7.88
N LEU A 222 -18.44 -0.67 7.12
CA LEU A 222 -18.12 -2.02 6.66
C LEU A 222 -17.76 -2.96 7.82
N ASP A 223 -17.00 -2.49 8.82
CA ASP A 223 -16.71 -3.25 10.05
C ASP A 223 -18.01 -3.70 10.70
N THR A 224 -18.97 -2.77 10.84
CA THR A 224 -20.29 -3.04 11.43
C THR A 224 -21.01 -4.17 10.69
N ILE A 225 -20.98 -4.12 9.36
CA ILE A 225 -21.61 -5.13 8.51
C ILE A 225 -20.94 -6.48 8.70
N VAL A 226 -19.61 -6.53 8.64
CA VAL A 226 -18.84 -7.77 8.80
C VAL A 226 -19.10 -8.39 10.17
N LEU A 227 -19.08 -7.59 11.24
CA LEU A 227 -19.42 -8.05 12.59
C LEU A 227 -20.84 -8.63 12.64
N ARG A 228 -21.84 -7.93 12.11
CA ARG A 228 -23.23 -8.42 12.09
C ARG A 228 -23.39 -9.71 11.27
N LEU A 229 -22.76 -9.80 10.10
CA LEU A 229 -22.79 -11.02 9.29
C LEU A 229 -22.18 -12.19 10.06
N LEU A 230 -21.02 -12.00 10.68
CA LEU A 230 -20.31 -13.09 11.36
C LEU A 230 -20.85 -13.41 12.76
N ALA A 231 -21.69 -12.54 13.32
CA ALA A 231 -22.54 -12.86 14.47
C ALA A 231 -23.55 -13.96 14.10
N ASN A 232 -24.13 -13.90 12.90
CA ASN A 232 -25.10 -14.89 12.42
C ASN A 232 -24.40 -16.26 12.20
N PRO A 233 -24.84 -17.33 12.90
CA PRO A 233 -24.26 -18.67 12.75
C PRO A 233 -24.33 -19.24 11.33
N GLU A 234 -25.40 -18.94 10.57
CA GLU A 234 -25.57 -19.44 9.19
C GLU A 234 -24.51 -18.85 8.27
N GLU A 235 -24.32 -17.53 8.34
CA GLU A 235 -23.34 -16.79 7.55
C GLU A 235 -21.89 -17.15 7.94
N ARG A 236 -21.65 -17.27 9.25
CA ARG A 236 -20.36 -17.72 9.79
C ARG A 236 -20.03 -19.14 9.33
N GLY A 237 -21.05 -19.99 9.22
CA GLY A 237 -20.91 -21.40 8.85
C GLY A 237 -19.89 -22.12 9.74
N ASN A 238 -19.03 -22.94 9.12
CA ASN A 238 -18.02 -23.73 9.83
C ASN A 238 -16.69 -23.00 10.06
N ARG A 239 -16.63 -21.67 9.89
CA ARG A 239 -15.39 -20.90 10.08
C ARG A 239 -15.02 -20.89 11.56
N LYS A 240 -13.97 -21.66 11.90
CA LYS A 240 -13.46 -21.77 13.28
C LYS A 240 -12.29 -20.83 13.56
N ARG A 241 -11.62 -20.32 12.53
CA ARG A 241 -10.42 -19.50 12.66
C ARG A 241 -10.44 -18.39 11.61
N MET A 242 -10.77 -17.18 12.04
CA MET A 242 -10.92 -16.03 11.15
C MET A 242 -10.23 -14.81 11.73
N SER A 243 -9.80 -13.91 10.85
CA SER A 243 -9.34 -12.59 11.23
C SER A 243 -10.22 -11.50 10.62
N LEU A 244 -10.46 -10.44 11.39
CA LEU A 244 -11.33 -9.32 11.03
C LEU A 244 -10.54 -8.02 11.11
N ASN A 245 -10.51 -7.27 10.00
CA ASN A 245 -10.06 -5.89 10.02
C ASN A 245 -11.08 -5.06 10.79
N VAL A 246 -10.63 -4.33 11.81
CA VAL A 246 -11.50 -3.53 12.69
C VAL A 246 -10.79 -2.25 13.13
N ASN A 247 -11.55 -1.16 13.16
CA ASN A 247 -11.12 0.08 13.81
C ASN A 247 -11.33 0.02 15.33
N LEU A 248 -10.52 0.74 16.09
CA LEU A 248 -10.66 0.87 17.55
C LEU A 248 -11.99 1.50 17.95
N SER A 249 -12.47 2.47 17.16
CA SER A 249 -13.81 3.06 17.30
C SER A 249 -14.91 2.00 17.21
N SER A 250 -14.80 1.09 16.22
CA SER A 250 -15.72 -0.04 16.04
C SER A 250 -15.70 -0.98 17.25
N LEU A 251 -14.51 -1.31 17.77
CA LEU A 251 -14.35 -2.19 18.94
C LEU A 251 -14.89 -1.59 20.25
N ALA A 252 -14.87 -0.27 20.38
CA ALA A 252 -15.44 0.45 21.53
C ALA A 252 -16.97 0.64 21.44
N SER A 253 -17.59 0.25 20.32
CA SER A 253 -19.01 0.52 20.04
C SER A 253 -19.96 -0.57 20.56
N ASN A 254 -21.24 -0.22 20.74
CA ASN A 254 -22.31 -1.18 21.05
C ASN A 254 -22.49 -2.27 19.97
N LYS A 255 -22.05 -2.00 18.73
CA LYS A 255 -22.10 -2.97 17.63
C LYS A 255 -21.17 -4.15 17.90
N PHE A 256 -19.97 -3.89 18.43
CA PHE A 256 -19.05 -4.95 18.84
C PHE A 256 -19.56 -5.70 20.07
N VAL A 257 -20.17 -5.01 21.03
CA VAL A 257 -20.81 -5.66 22.20
C VAL A 257 -21.87 -6.68 21.76
N THR A 258 -22.67 -6.32 20.76
CA THR A 258 -23.69 -7.22 20.18
C THR A 258 -23.03 -8.43 19.52
N PHE A 259 -22.03 -8.20 18.66
CA PHE A 259 -21.27 -9.28 18.02
C PHE A 259 -20.64 -10.24 19.04
N ASP A 260 -20.03 -9.70 20.09
CA ASP A 260 -19.41 -10.48 21.16
C ASP A 260 -20.42 -11.32 21.95
N ALA A 261 -21.63 -10.81 22.18
CA ALA A 261 -22.71 -11.52 22.86
C ALA A 261 -23.25 -12.70 22.03
N GLU A 262 -23.33 -12.53 20.71
CA GLU A 262 -23.82 -13.56 19.77
C GLU A 262 -22.76 -14.63 19.42
N LEU A 263 -21.48 -14.34 19.68
CA LEU A 263 -20.40 -15.31 19.48
C LEU A 263 -20.35 -16.34 20.61
N PRO A 264 -20.39 -17.66 20.30
CA PRO A 264 -20.12 -18.68 21.30
C PRO A 264 -18.73 -18.47 21.92
N ILE A 265 -18.63 -18.67 23.24
CA ILE A 265 -17.39 -18.43 24.01
C ILE A 265 -16.20 -19.15 23.39
N ASP A 266 -16.37 -20.43 23.03
CA ASP A 266 -15.33 -21.25 22.41
C ASP A 266 -14.91 -20.77 21.02
N SER A 267 -15.78 -20.03 20.32
CA SER A 267 -15.48 -19.48 18.99
C SER A 267 -14.61 -18.22 19.07
N ARG A 268 -14.62 -17.48 20.18
CA ARG A 268 -13.85 -16.22 20.34
C ARG A 268 -12.35 -16.45 20.21
N GLN A 269 -11.84 -17.59 20.71
CA GLN A 269 -10.44 -17.98 20.58
C GLN A 269 -9.98 -18.19 19.13
N GLY A 270 -10.95 -18.42 18.24
CA GLY A 270 -10.75 -18.51 16.80
C GLY A 270 -10.78 -17.16 16.09
N VAL A 271 -11.09 -16.06 16.76
CA VAL A 271 -11.21 -14.73 16.15
C VAL A 271 -9.97 -13.90 16.45
N VAL A 272 -9.32 -13.43 15.38
CA VAL A 272 -8.21 -12.49 15.42
C VAL A 272 -8.73 -11.11 15.00
N LEU A 273 -8.56 -10.11 15.85
CA LEU A 273 -8.90 -8.72 15.56
C LEU A 273 -7.66 -8.03 15.00
N GLU A 274 -7.71 -7.65 13.72
CA GLU A 274 -6.64 -6.94 13.03
C GLU A 274 -6.86 -5.44 13.13
N ILE A 275 -5.94 -4.76 13.81
CA ILE A 275 -6.01 -3.31 14.04
C ILE A 275 -4.84 -2.67 13.31
N ASN A 276 -5.13 -1.71 12.44
CA ASN A 276 -4.08 -1.06 11.66
C ASN A 276 -3.15 -0.27 12.57
N LYS A 277 -1.83 -0.33 12.32
CA LYS A 277 -0.83 0.42 13.08
C LYS A 277 -1.14 1.93 13.18
N THR A 278 -1.75 2.55 12.16
CA THR A 278 -2.05 4.00 12.21
C THR A 278 -3.08 4.29 13.28
N ASP A 279 -4.15 3.50 13.33
CA ASP A 279 -5.20 3.63 14.35
C ASP A 279 -4.64 3.34 15.76
N VAL A 280 -3.79 2.32 15.89
CA VAL A 280 -3.08 2.04 17.15
C VAL A 280 -2.26 3.26 17.61
N PHE A 281 -1.42 3.83 16.74
CA PHE A 281 -0.55 4.95 17.13
C PHE A 281 -1.31 6.26 17.37
N GLU A 282 -2.39 6.50 16.63
CA GLU A 282 -3.25 7.67 16.82
C GLU A 282 -4.07 7.57 18.11
N ASN A 283 -4.46 6.35 18.51
CA ASN A 283 -5.36 6.09 19.63
C ASN A 283 -4.75 5.17 20.70
N MET A 284 -3.45 5.33 21.01
CA MET A 284 -2.71 4.43 21.92
C MET A 284 -3.35 4.26 23.30
N ASN A 285 -3.93 5.32 23.86
CA ASN A 285 -4.59 5.25 25.17
C ASN A 285 -5.79 4.31 25.13
N ILE A 286 -6.66 4.46 24.12
CA ILE A 286 -7.84 3.60 23.92
C ILE A 286 -7.38 2.16 23.66
N TYR A 287 -6.36 1.97 22.82
CA TYR A 287 -5.79 0.65 22.55
C TYR A 287 -5.34 -0.06 23.84
N ASN A 288 -4.56 0.64 24.68
CA ASN A 288 -4.01 0.08 25.92
C ASN A 288 -5.08 -0.28 26.95
N GLU A 289 -6.23 0.41 26.95
CA GLU A 289 -7.37 0.09 27.83
C GLU A 289 -8.21 -1.07 27.27
N LEU A 290 -8.52 -1.03 25.98
CA LEU A 290 -9.47 -1.93 25.34
C LEU A 290 -8.88 -3.32 25.07
N VAL A 291 -7.65 -3.40 24.59
CA VAL A 291 -7.02 -4.66 24.16
C VAL A 291 -6.88 -5.68 25.28
N PRO A 292 -6.42 -5.33 26.51
CA PRO A 292 -6.39 -6.28 27.61
C PRO A 292 -7.75 -6.90 27.92
N PHE A 293 -8.83 -6.14 27.78
CA PHE A 293 -10.19 -6.65 27.96
C PHE A 293 -10.58 -7.64 26.85
N LEU A 294 -10.35 -7.29 25.59
CA LEU A 294 -10.62 -8.17 24.44
C LEU A 294 -9.88 -9.51 24.56
N ARG A 295 -8.60 -9.46 24.95
CA ARG A 295 -7.78 -10.67 25.16
C ARG A 295 -8.33 -11.55 26.29
N ARG A 296 -8.79 -10.96 27.40
CA ARG A 296 -9.43 -11.72 28.49
C ARG A 296 -10.72 -12.40 28.06
N ARG A 297 -11.44 -11.85 27.07
CA ARG A 297 -12.62 -12.50 26.47
C ARG A 297 -12.29 -13.63 25.50
N GLY A 298 -11.02 -13.78 25.14
CA GLY A 298 -10.52 -14.86 24.29
C GLY A 298 -10.10 -14.43 22.88
N TYR A 299 -10.31 -13.17 22.49
CA TYR A 299 -9.86 -12.69 21.18
C TYR A 299 -8.34 -12.63 21.10
N LYS A 300 -7.81 -12.84 19.89
CA LYS A 300 -6.40 -12.57 19.59
C LYS A 300 -6.27 -11.24 18.87
N ILE A 301 -5.13 -10.58 19.02
CA ILE A 301 -4.88 -9.26 18.44
C ILE A 301 -3.75 -9.36 17.41
N LEU A 302 -3.98 -8.79 16.23
CA LEU A 302 -2.99 -8.63 15.19
C LEU A 302 -2.74 -7.15 14.94
N LEU A 303 -1.48 -6.73 14.98
CA LEU A 303 -1.04 -5.41 14.56
C LEU A 303 -0.80 -5.42 13.04
N ASP A 304 -1.64 -4.72 12.28
CA ASP A 304 -1.66 -4.78 10.83
C ASP A 304 -0.92 -3.63 10.13
N GLY A 305 -0.51 -3.87 8.88
CA GLY A 305 -0.04 -2.87 7.95
C GLY A 305 1.40 -2.42 8.19
N LEU A 306 2.22 -3.25 8.84
CA LEU A 306 3.61 -2.92 9.16
C LEU A 306 4.49 -3.01 7.91
N SER A 307 5.34 -2.01 7.73
CA SER A 307 6.51 -2.12 6.86
C SER A 307 7.73 -2.61 7.66
N PHE A 308 8.81 -2.93 6.95
CA PHE A 308 10.06 -3.31 7.60
C PHE A 308 10.70 -2.15 8.37
N GLU A 309 10.53 -0.91 7.91
CA GLU A 309 10.95 0.28 8.65
C GLU A 309 10.15 0.44 9.94
N ASN A 310 8.85 0.09 9.94
CA ASN A 310 8.07 0.05 11.17
C ASN A 310 8.65 -1.00 12.12
N VAL A 311 8.95 -2.20 11.64
CA VAL A 311 9.58 -3.24 12.48
C VAL A 311 10.92 -2.78 13.05
N ALA A 312 11.74 -2.09 12.27
CA ALA A 312 13.02 -1.55 12.74
C ALA A 312 12.81 -0.55 13.90
N ALA A 313 11.81 0.33 13.78
CA ALA A 313 11.55 1.41 14.73
C ALA A 313 10.75 0.98 15.98
N LEU A 314 9.84 0.02 15.88
CA LEU A 314 8.86 -0.26 16.93
C LEU A 314 9.39 -1.13 18.06
N ASP A 315 9.23 -0.71 19.30
CA ASP A 315 9.34 -1.64 20.42
C ASP A 315 8.03 -2.39 20.62
N PHE A 316 7.99 -3.64 20.15
CA PHE A 316 6.82 -4.50 20.28
C PHE A 316 6.54 -4.91 21.73
N ASP A 317 7.50 -4.77 22.66
CA ASP A 317 7.26 -5.10 24.06
C ASP A 317 6.31 -4.09 24.71
N GLY A 318 6.24 -2.87 24.14
CA GLY A 318 5.26 -1.84 24.49
C GLY A 318 3.91 -1.95 23.75
N ILE A 319 3.72 -2.95 22.88
CA ILE A 319 2.48 -3.10 22.08
C ILE A 319 1.88 -4.49 22.27
N ILE A 320 0.73 -4.54 22.94
CA ILE A 320 0.06 -5.80 23.29
C ILE A 320 -0.59 -6.44 22.05
N CYS A 321 0.12 -7.34 21.38
CA CYS A 321 -0.40 -8.09 20.23
C CYS A 321 0.07 -9.56 20.25
N ASP A 322 -0.74 -10.46 19.66
CA ASP A 322 -0.37 -11.86 19.42
C ASP A 322 0.33 -12.05 18.08
N PHE A 323 -0.04 -11.22 17.11
CA PHE A 323 0.49 -11.25 15.76
C PHE A 323 0.91 -9.86 15.29
N ALA A 324 1.89 -9.81 14.39
CA ALA A 324 2.30 -8.61 13.69
C ALA A 324 2.41 -8.91 12.20
N LYS A 325 1.56 -8.27 11.38
CA LYS A 325 1.51 -8.49 9.93
C LYS A 325 2.38 -7.47 9.20
N ILE A 326 3.40 -7.98 8.52
CA ILE A 326 4.39 -7.22 7.76
C ILE A 326 4.11 -7.39 6.28
N PHE A 327 4.04 -6.29 5.55
CA PHE A 327 3.85 -6.32 4.10
C PHE A 327 5.19 -6.47 3.39
N TRP A 328 5.34 -7.54 2.62
CA TRP A 328 6.45 -7.69 1.71
C TRP A 328 6.46 -6.54 0.69
N SER A 329 7.64 -5.96 0.46
CA SER A 329 7.85 -4.99 -0.61
C SER A 329 9.12 -5.36 -1.38
N GLY A 330 9.00 -5.44 -2.71
CA GLY A 330 10.10 -5.87 -3.59
C GLY A 330 11.33 -4.97 -3.55
N ALA A 331 11.26 -3.78 -2.95
CA ALA A 331 12.41 -2.89 -2.79
C ALA A 331 13.54 -3.48 -1.92
N LEU A 332 13.20 -4.41 -1.01
CA LEU A 332 14.16 -5.10 -0.13
C LEU A 332 14.96 -6.21 -0.83
N ALA A 333 14.47 -6.65 -1.99
CA ALA A 333 15.15 -7.62 -2.84
C ALA A 333 16.49 -7.11 -3.40
N ALA A 334 16.56 -5.79 -3.62
CA ALA A 334 17.55 -5.17 -4.48
C ALA A 334 18.64 -4.42 -3.71
N ASN A 335 18.44 -4.12 -2.43
CA ASN A 335 19.37 -3.37 -1.60
C ASN A 335 19.55 -4.07 -0.24
N ASP A 336 20.73 -4.66 -0.02
CA ASP A 336 21.12 -5.26 1.25
C ASP A 336 21.15 -4.22 2.40
N ASP A 337 21.29 -2.93 2.08
CA ASP A 337 21.41 -1.82 3.04
C ASP A 337 20.10 -1.41 3.74
N VAL A 338 18.93 -1.78 3.20
CA VAL A 338 17.64 -1.31 3.75
C VAL A 338 17.25 -2.09 5.02
N LEU A 339 17.67 -3.35 5.14
CA LEU A 339 17.46 -4.15 6.34
C LEU A 339 18.78 -4.31 7.09
N ASN A 340 19.11 -3.34 7.95
CA ASN A 340 20.30 -3.44 8.78
C ASN A 340 20.29 -4.74 9.64
N GLU A 341 21.47 -5.19 10.02
CA GLU A 341 21.66 -6.45 10.77
C GLU A 341 20.82 -6.51 12.05
N LYS A 342 20.64 -5.35 12.72
CA LYS A 342 19.76 -5.21 13.89
C LYS A 342 18.31 -5.58 13.59
N THR A 343 17.77 -5.15 12.45
CA THR A 343 16.39 -5.47 12.04
C THR A 343 16.26 -6.94 11.65
N ARG A 344 17.25 -7.50 10.94
CA ARG A 344 17.30 -8.95 10.64
C ARG A 344 17.32 -9.78 11.92
N ALA A 345 18.16 -9.42 12.89
CA ALA A 345 18.23 -10.09 14.19
C ALA A 345 16.90 -9.99 14.96
N LYS A 346 16.26 -8.80 14.93
CA LYS A 346 14.96 -8.57 15.54
C LYS A 346 13.87 -9.47 14.94
N LEU A 347 13.86 -9.67 13.62
CA LEU A 347 12.94 -10.59 12.95
C LEU A 347 13.21 -12.04 13.33
N LYS A 348 14.47 -12.50 13.20
CA LYS A 348 14.87 -13.90 13.44
C LYS A 348 14.65 -14.35 14.88
N ASN A 349 14.93 -13.47 15.84
CA ASN A 349 14.85 -13.80 17.27
C ASN A 349 13.45 -13.57 17.86
N ARG A 350 12.48 -13.09 17.07
CA ARG A 350 11.14 -12.77 17.58
C ARG A 350 10.34 -14.05 17.81
N LYS A 351 9.97 -14.28 19.07
CA LYS A 351 9.01 -15.34 19.46
C LYS A 351 7.58 -14.83 19.65
N ASN A 352 7.43 -13.58 20.12
CA ASN A 352 6.14 -12.93 20.35
C ASN A 352 6.24 -11.42 20.05
N PRO A 353 5.30 -10.78 19.33
CA PRO A 353 4.21 -11.40 18.56
C PRO A 353 4.73 -12.36 17.48
N LEU A 354 3.88 -13.29 17.07
CA LEU A 354 4.14 -14.12 15.90
C LEU A 354 4.10 -13.25 14.64
N LEU A 355 5.15 -13.31 13.82
CA LEU A 355 5.23 -12.52 12.60
C LEU A 355 4.45 -13.20 11.47
N VAL A 356 3.64 -12.41 10.75
CA VAL A 356 2.95 -12.80 9.52
C VAL A 356 3.55 -12.00 8.37
N LEU A 357 4.09 -12.67 7.35
CA LEU A 357 4.54 -12.00 6.12
C LEU A 357 3.42 -12.05 5.07
N ALA A 358 2.83 -10.90 4.77
CA ALA A 358 1.78 -10.77 3.76
C ALA A 358 2.33 -10.24 2.43
N ARG A 359 1.52 -10.34 1.37
CA ARG A 359 1.92 -10.07 -0.03
C ARG A 359 3.04 -10.98 -0.53
N CYS A 360 3.00 -12.23 -0.07
CA CYS A 360 3.90 -13.29 -0.49
C CYS A 360 3.53 -13.83 -1.88
N ASP A 361 3.66 -12.98 -2.91
CA ASP A 361 3.23 -13.25 -4.28
C ASP A 361 4.37 -13.74 -5.19
N THR A 362 5.61 -13.80 -4.67
CA THR A 362 6.80 -14.16 -5.45
C THR A 362 7.69 -15.15 -4.72
N ALA A 363 8.46 -15.96 -5.45
CA ALA A 363 9.38 -16.92 -4.84
C ALA A 363 10.40 -16.23 -3.90
N GLN A 364 10.74 -14.98 -4.19
CA GLN A 364 11.63 -14.20 -3.35
C GLN A 364 11.03 -13.89 -1.97
N SER A 365 9.75 -13.53 -1.90
CA SER A 365 9.06 -13.28 -0.63
C SER A 365 9.07 -14.52 0.28
N LEU A 366 8.91 -15.71 -0.32
CA LEU A 366 8.92 -16.98 0.41
C LEU A 366 10.33 -17.36 0.89
N ARG A 367 11.35 -17.15 0.04
CA ARG A 367 12.75 -17.33 0.43
C ARG A 367 13.11 -16.42 1.60
N PHE A 368 12.69 -15.16 1.55
CA PHE A 368 12.90 -14.22 2.64
C PHE A 368 12.21 -14.67 3.93
N ALA A 369 10.93 -15.09 3.86
CA ALA A 369 10.21 -15.61 5.02
C ALA A 369 10.98 -16.76 5.68
N LYS A 370 11.47 -17.72 4.87
CA LYS A 370 12.28 -18.85 5.32
C LYS A 370 13.60 -18.40 5.96
N GLU A 371 14.33 -17.49 5.31
CA GLU A 371 15.60 -16.96 5.81
C GLU A 371 15.44 -16.25 7.17
N MET A 372 14.35 -15.50 7.34
CA MET A 372 14.05 -14.77 8.57
C MET A 372 13.34 -15.62 9.64
N GLY A 373 13.04 -16.89 9.36
CA GLY A 373 12.31 -17.77 10.28
C GLY A 373 10.83 -17.41 10.47
N ILE A 374 10.25 -16.62 9.56
CA ILE A 374 8.83 -16.24 9.59
C ILE A 374 8.00 -17.40 9.03
N LYS A 375 7.28 -18.09 9.93
CA LYS A 375 6.50 -19.29 9.56
C LYS A 375 5.09 -18.98 9.05
N LEU A 376 4.54 -17.80 9.35
CA LEU A 376 3.19 -17.41 8.92
C LEU A 376 3.27 -16.56 7.66
N VAL A 377 2.61 -16.98 6.58
CA VAL A 377 2.66 -16.32 5.27
C VAL A 377 1.28 -16.19 4.62
N GLN A 378 1.10 -15.13 3.84
CA GLN A 378 -0.14 -14.83 3.12
C GLN A 378 0.19 -14.22 1.75
N GLY A 379 -0.37 -14.79 0.67
CA GLY A 379 -0.15 -14.29 -0.69
C GLY A 379 -0.56 -15.30 -1.77
N ARG A 380 -0.69 -14.79 -3.00
CA ARG A 380 -1.18 -15.54 -4.16
C ARG A 380 -0.31 -16.73 -4.51
N LEU A 381 1.01 -16.59 -4.38
CA LEU A 381 1.93 -17.68 -4.68
C LEU A 381 1.75 -18.81 -3.66
N VAL A 382 1.60 -18.48 -2.38
CA VAL A 382 1.34 -19.49 -1.34
C VAL A 382 0.02 -20.19 -1.60
N ASP A 383 -1.04 -19.44 -1.92
CA ASP A 383 -2.35 -20.01 -2.29
C ASP A 383 -2.23 -21.00 -3.46
N HIS A 384 -1.48 -20.62 -4.50
CA HIS A 384 -1.23 -21.49 -5.64
C HIS A 384 -0.47 -22.76 -5.24
N MET A 385 0.57 -22.63 -4.42
CA MET A 385 1.36 -23.76 -3.95
C MET A 385 0.52 -24.74 -3.13
N VAL A 386 -0.28 -24.26 -2.18
CA VAL A 386 -1.16 -25.10 -1.37
C VAL A 386 -2.22 -25.81 -2.23
N LYS A 387 -2.88 -25.08 -3.14
CA LYS A 387 -3.89 -25.67 -4.05
C LYS A 387 -3.30 -26.75 -4.97
N ARG A 388 -2.02 -26.64 -5.33
CA ARG A 388 -1.31 -27.59 -6.19
C ARG A 388 -0.50 -28.63 -5.40
N SER A 389 -0.57 -28.63 -4.07
CA SER A 389 0.25 -29.50 -3.21
C SER A 389 1.76 -29.38 -3.47
N ILE A 390 2.23 -28.17 -3.82
CA ILE A 390 3.64 -27.87 -4.03
C ILE A 390 4.27 -27.56 -2.65
N PRO A 391 5.34 -28.26 -2.26
CA PRO A 391 6.03 -28.00 -0.99
C PRO A 391 6.77 -26.65 -1.00
N PHE A 392 6.99 -26.12 0.20
CA PHE A 392 7.54 -24.77 0.43
C PHE A 392 9.07 -24.68 0.45
#